data_AF-A0A8H8MYJ5-F1
#
_entry.id   AF-A0A8H8MYJ5-F1
#
_cell.length_a   1.000
_cell.length_b   1.000
_cell.length_c   1.000
_cell.angle_alpha   90.00
_cell.angle_beta   90.00
_cell.angle_gamma   90.00
#
_symmetry.space_group_name_H-M   'P 1'
#
loop_
_entity.id
_entity.type
_entity.pdbx_description
1 polymer ?
#
loop_
_entity_poly.entity_id
_entity_poly.type
_entity_poly.pdbx_seq_one_letter_code
_entity_poly.pdbx_strand_id
1 'polypeptide(L)'
;MNKVNAEGTILFEQPFLRVPYETLRKHFRNSQKHIEREFGSIQTVSAELARPRPDGRNAVETAKALDGMISRVEGLKKKLQDLQTSSVAPTQNSFRQRLDHIAILEAATTTDQPDYIQWTNTRTDRWLVDWALRNSREETALTLAQEKGLEALVDTELFAEIRRVEDALRDQKCAVALAWCSENKAALKKMKNSLEFELRLQEYIEIIQQGKTAEAMVYLKKYLITWYESHPRQCKQAAALLVCPPSMAL
;
A
#
# COMPACT_ATOMS: atom_id res chain seq x y z
N MET A 1 43.94 -1.49 10.87
CA MET A 1 42.83 -1.52 9.90
C MET A 1 41.75 -2.43 10.43
N ASN A 2 40.62 -1.86 10.84
CA ASN A 2 39.47 -2.67 11.26
C ASN A 2 38.78 -3.22 10.02
N LYS A 3 38.44 -4.51 10.05
CA LYS A 3 37.67 -5.16 8.98
C LYS A 3 36.23 -4.66 9.02
N VAL A 4 35.62 -4.43 7.87
CA VAL A 4 34.20 -4.06 7.78
C VAL A 4 33.33 -5.25 8.23
N ASN A 5 32.41 -5.00 9.15
CA ASN A 5 31.37 -5.96 9.53
C ASN A 5 30.17 -5.83 8.57
N ALA A 6 30.32 -6.31 7.35
CA ALA A 6 29.29 -6.18 6.31
C ALA A 6 27.98 -6.89 6.71
N GLU A 7 28.07 -8.13 7.19
CA GLU A 7 26.89 -8.93 7.58
C GLU A 7 26.06 -8.25 8.67
N GLY A 8 26.69 -7.80 9.76
CA GLY A 8 25.99 -7.11 10.84
C GLY A 8 25.41 -5.77 10.39
N THR A 9 26.08 -5.09 9.46
CA THR A 9 25.64 -3.79 8.94
C THR A 9 24.43 -3.93 8.01
N ILE A 10 24.39 -4.96 7.17
CA ILE A 10 23.27 -5.25 6.25
C ILE A 10 21.95 -5.46 7.01
N LEU A 11 21.98 -6.03 8.22
CA LEU A 11 20.77 -6.20 9.03
C LEU A 11 20.05 -4.88 9.32
N PHE A 12 20.79 -3.77 9.48
CA PHE A 12 20.21 -2.45 9.68
C PHE A 12 19.78 -1.76 8.37
N GLU A 13 20.29 -2.22 7.24
CA GLU A 13 19.93 -1.69 5.91
C GLU A 13 18.69 -2.37 5.33
N GLN A 14 18.41 -3.62 5.73
CA GLN A 14 17.26 -4.39 5.26
C GLN A 14 15.92 -3.63 5.29
N PRO A 15 15.56 -2.88 6.35
CA PRO A 15 14.30 -2.13 6.38
C PRO A 15 14.16 -1.14 5.22
N PHE A 16 15.26 -0.51 4.80
CA PHE A 16 15.30 0.43 3.68
C PHE A 16 15.20 -0.25 2.30
N LEU A 17 15.36 -1.57 2.20
CA LEU A 17 15.10 -2.29 0.94
C LEU A 17 13.66 -2.81 0.87
N ARG A 18 12.99 -2.96 2.02
CA ARG A 18 11.69 -3.62 2.12
C ARG A 18 10.58 -2.83 1.44
N VAL A 19 10.54 -1.52 1.64
CA VAL A 19 9.50 -0.64 1.08
C VAL A 19 9.48 -0.71 -0.45
N PRO A 20 10.56 -0.39 -1.18
CA PRO A 20 10.54 -0.47 -2.63
C PRO A 20 10.28 -1.88 -3.15
N TYR A 21 10.77 -2.92 -2.48
CA TYR A 21 10.46 -4.31 -2.84
C TYR A 21 8.96 -4.64 -2.76
N GLU A 22 8.30 -4.32 -1.64
CA GLU A 22 6.87 -4.58 -1.49
C GLU A 22 6.03 -3.71 -2.44
N THR A 23 6.44 -2.47 -2.69
CA THR A 23 5.80 -1.59 -3.68
C THR A 23 5.89 -2.15 -5.09
N LEU A 24 7.07 -2.63 -5.52
CA LEU A 24 7.21 -3.32 -6.81
C LEU A 24 6.33 -4.58 -6.89
N ARG A 25 6.24 -5.34 -5.80
CA ARG A 25 5.38 -6.51 -5.73
C ARG A 25 3.90 -6.15 -5.81
N LYS A 26 3.47 -5.01 -5.24
CA LYS A 26 2.10 -4.46 -5.38
C LYS A 26 1.85 -4.07 -6.84
N HIS A 27 2.78 -3.37 -7.48
CA HIS A 27 2.66 -3.01 -8.89
C HIS A 27 2.59 -4.23 -9.82
N PHE A 28 3.44 -5.24 -9.60
CA PHE A 28 3.41 -6.49 -10.37
C PHE A 28 2.04 -7.17 -10.30
N ARG A 29 1.49 -7.35 -9.10
CA ARG A 29 0.14 -7.95 -8.92
C ARG A 29 -0.95 -7.11 -9.59
N ASN A 30 -0.83 -5.79 -9.56
CA ASN A 30 -1.79 -4.90 -10.22
C ASN A 30 -1.75 -5.04 -11.75
N SER A 31 -0.54 -5.06 -12.33
CA SER A 31 -0.35 -5.29 -13.77
C SER A 31 -0.87 -6.67 -14.18
N GLN A 32 -0.58 -7.72 -13.40
CA GLN A 32 -1.09 -9.06 -13.62
C GLN A 32 -2.62 -9.11 -13.64
N LYS A 33 -3.28 -8.45 -12.67
CA LYS A 33 -4.76 -8.37 -12.62
C LYS A 33 -5.36 -7.74 -13.87
N HIS A 34 -4.75 -6.69 -14.41
CA HIS A 34 -5.20 -6.07 -15.66
C HIS A 34 -5.04 -7.02 -16.85
N ILE A 35 -3.91 -7.72 -16.94
CA ILE A 35 -3.65 -8.71 -17.99
C ILE A 35 -4.68 -9.83 -17.93
N GLU A 36 -4.85 -10.47 -16.76
CA GLU A 36 -5.77 -11.59 -16.59
C GLU A 36 -7.22 -11.24 -16.92
N ARG A 37 -7.67 -10.05 -16.50
CA ARG A 37 -9.03 -9.56 -16.78
C ARG A 37 -9.30 -9.40 -18.28
N GLU A 38 -8.42 -8.70 -18.99
CA GLU A 38 -8.63 -8.44 -20.42
C GLU A 38 -8.41 -9.72 -21.24
N PHE A 39 -7.41 -10.52 -20.87
CA PHE A 39 -7.16 -11.81 -21.52
C PHE A 39 -8.34 -12.78 -21.35
N GLY A 40 -8.93 -12.89 -20.17
CA GLY A 40 -10.12 -13.71 -19.95
C GLY A 40 -11.34 -13.26 -20.78
N SER A 41 -11.49 -11.94 -20.96
CA SER A 41 -12.54 -11.39 -21.84
C SER A 41 -12.29 -11.74 -23.31
N ILE A 42 -11.04 -11.58 -23.78
CA ILE A 42 -10.62 -11.91 -25.16
C ILE A 42 -10.79 -13.41 -25.43
N GLN A 43 -10.41 -14.27 -24.49
CA GLN A 43 -10.60 -15.72 -24.59
C GLN A 43 -12.08 -16.08 -24.73
N THR A 44 -12.97 -15.41 -23.99
CA THR A 44 -14.42 -15.64 -24.08
C THR A 44 -14.94 -15.30 -25.47
N VAL A 45 -14.63 -14.11 -25.99
CA VAL A 45 -15.05 -13.69 -27.34
C VAL A 45 -14.45 -14.59 -28.41
N SER A 46 -13.17 -14.95 -28.27
CA SER A 46 -12.49 -15.87 -29.20
C SER A 46 -13.15 -17.25 -29.23
N ALA A 47 -13.54 -17.79 -28.07
CA ALA A 47 -14.24 -19.07 -27.99
C ALA A 47 -15.62 -19.01 -28.64
N GLU A 48 -16.37 -17.92 -28.48
CA GLU A 48 -17.64 -17.70 -29.17
C GLU A 48 -17.45 -17.59 -30.69
N LEU A 49 -16.41 -16.88 -31.13
CA LEU A 49 -15.94 -16.85 -32.50
C LEU A 49 -15.21 -18.12 -32.94
N ALA A 50 -15.11 -19.17 -32.14
CA ALA A 50 -14.63 -20.48 -32.60
C ALA A 50 -15.78 -21.48 -32.78
N ARG A 51 -16.95 -21.22 -32.16
CA ARG A 51 -18.09 -22.13 -32.22
C ARG A 51 -18.66 -22.25 -33.64
N PRO A 52 -18.93 -23.48 -34.13
CA PRO A 52 -19.62 -23.70 -35.40
C PRO A 52 -21.05 -23.13 -35.32
N ARG A 53 -21.53 -22.51 -36.40
CA ARG A 53 -22.92 -22.06 -36.54
C ARG A 53 -23.56 -22.68 -37.79
N PRO A 54 -24.74 -23.30 -37.67
CA PRO A 54 -25.40 -23.95 -38.81
C PRO A 54 -25.79 -22.97 -39.92
N ASP A 55 -26.11 -21.73 -39.59
CA ASP A 55 -26.53 -20.69 -40.57
C ASP A 55 -25.35 -19.89 -41.16
N GLY A 56 -24.11 -20.32 -40.90
CA GLY A 56 -22.90 -19.54 -41.19
C GLY A 56 -22.71 -18.37 -40.22
N ARG A 57 -21.70 -17.53 -40.45
CA ARG A 57 -21.46 -16.33 -39.64
C ARG A 57 -21.64 -15.07 -40.46
N ASN A 58 -22.28 -14.08 -39.84
CA ASN A 58 -22.33 -12.73 -40.36
C ASN A 58 -20.91 -12.12 -40.31
N ALA A 59 -20.37 -11.76 -41.48
CA ALA A 59 -19.05 -11.14 -41.61
C ALA A 59 -18.98 -9.80 -40.87
N VAL A 60 -20.07 -9.02 -40.85
CA VAL A 60 -20.14 -7.72 -40.18
C VAL A 60 -20.04 -7.87 -38.65
N GLU A 61 -20.76 -8.84 -38.09
CA GLU A 61 -20.68 -9.14 -36.65
C GLU A 61 -19.30 -9.68 -36.25
N THR A 62 -18.71 -10.52 -37.10
CA THR A 62 -17.37 -11.08 -36.86
C THR A 62 -16.30 -9.98 -36.89
N ALA A 63 -16.35 -9.07 -37.87
CA ALA A 63 -15.46 -7.92 -37.95
C ALA A 63 -15.60 -7.04 -36.71
N LYS A 64 -16.83 -6.70 -36.30
CA LYS A 64 -17.10 -5.91 -35.09
C LYS A 64 -16.55 -6.56 -33.82
N ALA A 65 -16.63 -7.88 -33.70
CA ALA A 65 -16.07 -8.61 -32.56
C ALA A 65 -14.53 -8.55 -32.55
N LEU A 66 -13.90 -8.71 -33.72
CA LEU A 66 -12.44 -8.57 -33.87
C LEU A 66 -11.97 -7.14 -33.55
N ASP A 67 -12.66 -6.11 -34.04
CA ASP A 67 -12.38 -4.71 -33.73
C ASP A 67 -12.47 -4.44 -32.22
N GLY A 68 -13.47 -5.02 -31.56
CA GLY A 68 -13.62 -4.96 -30.10
C GLY A 68 -12.46 -5.65 -29.36
N MET A 69 -11.96 -6.78 -29.85
CA MET A 69 -10.79 -7.46 -29.29
C MET A 69 -9.51 -6.62 -29.49
N ILE A 70 -9.31 -6.03 -30.66
CA ILE A 70 -8.19 -5.13 -30.95
C ILE A 70 -8.21 -3.93 -29.99
N SER A 71 -9.35 -3.26 -29.87
CA SER A 71 -9.51 -2.11 -28.98
C SER A 71 -9.19 -2.44 -27.52
N ARG A 72 -9.57 -3.64 -27.04
CA ARG A 72 -9.20 -4.11 -25.69
C ARG A 72 -7.71 -4.32 -25.53
N VAL A 73 -7.04 -4.95 -26.50
CA VAL A 73 -5.59 -5.16 -26.46
C VAL A 73 -4.83 -3.83 -26.49
N GLU A 74 -5.25 -2.88 -27.33
CA GLU A 74 -4.68 -1.54 -27.38
C GLU A 74 -4.89 -0.78 -26.07
N GLY A 75 -6.10 -0.86 -25.50
CA GLY A 75 -6.41 -0.29 -24.19
C GLY A 75 -5.55 -0.89 -23.08
N LEU A 76 -5.36 -2.21 -23.07
CA LEU A 76 -4.48 -2.89 -22.13
C LEU A 76 -3.03 -2.43 -22.30
N LYS A 77 -2.52 -2.38 -23.53
CA LYS A 77 -1.15 -1.90 -23.83
C LYS A 77 -0.95 -0.50 -23.28
N LYS A 78 -1.85 0.44 -23.57
CA LYS A 78 -1.78 1.81 -23.05
C LYS A 78 -1.79 1.82 -21.52
N LYS A 79 -2.70 1.08 -20.89
CA LYS A 79 -2.81 1.01 -19.43
C LYS A 79 -1.53 0.46 -18.77
N LEU A 80 -0.93 -0.58 -19.35
CA LEU A 80 0.31 -1.17 -18.84
C LEU A 80 1.50 -0.23 -19.04
N GLN A 81 1.56 0.48 -20.17
CA GLN A 81 2.59 1.49 -20.41
C GLN A 81 2.47 2.66 -19.41
N ASP A 82 1.25 3.13 -19.15
CA ASP A 82 1.00 4.16 -18.14
C ASP A 82 1.47 3.68 -16.76
N LEU A 83 1.10 2.47 -16.33
CA LEU A 83 1.56 1.89 -15.06
C LEU A 83 3.08 1.73 -14.99
N GLN A 84 3.71 1.34 -16.10
CA GLN A 84 5.16 1.20 -16.19
C GLN A 84 5.86 2.54 -15.97
N THR A 85 5.40 3.59 -16.64
CA THR A 85 6.01 4.92 -16.55
C THR A 85 5.67 5.64 -15.25
N SER A 86 4.42 5.59 -14.79
CA SER A 86 3.96 6.37 -13.63
C SER A 86 4.33 5.76 -12.29
N SER A 87 4.59 4.46 -12.22
CA SER A 87 4.71 3.76 -10.94
C SER A 87 5.87 2.78 -10.90
N VAL A 88 5.96 1.85 -11.87
CA VAL A 88 6.99 0.80 -11.83
C VAL A 88 8.40 1.38 -12.00
N ALA A 89 8.63 2.20 -13.03
CA ALA A 89 9.96 2.71 -13.34
C ALA A 89 10.55 3.60 -12.23
N PRO A 90 9.80 4.54 -11.62
CA PRO A 90 10.28 5.29 -10.46
C PRO A 90 10.69 4.39 -9.29
N THR A 91 9.84 3.43 -8.90
CA THR A 91 10.15 2.52 -7.79
C THR A 91 11.34 1.61 -8.13
N GLN A 92 11.46 1.13 -9.38
CA GLN A 92 12.60 0.34 -9.83
C GLN A 92 13.90 1.15 -9.75
N ASN A 93 13.88 2.42 -10.17
CA ASN A 93 15.04 3.28 -10.11
C ASN A 93 15.47 3.55 -8.66
N SER A 94 14.53 3.85 -7.76
CA SER A 94 14.82 3.98 -6.32
C SER A 94 15.39 2.68 -5.75
N PHE A 95 14.79 1.53 -6.06
CA PHE A 95 15.29 0.26 -5.56
C PHE A 95 16.71 -0.05 -6.03
N ARG A 96 16.99 0.20 -7.33
CA ARG A 96 18.33 0.05 -7.89
C ARG A 96 19.34 0.93 -7.18
N GLN A 97 19.05 2.20 -6.95
CA GLN A 97 19.96 3.10 -6.22
C GLN A 97 20.23 2.62 -4.79
N ARG A 98 19.23 2.06 -4.11
CA ARG A 98 19.43 1.47 -2.78
C ARG A 98 20.30 0.21 -2.85
N LEU A 99 20.13 -0.64 -3.86
CA LEU A 99 21.01 -1.81 -4.07
C LEU A 99 22.44 -1.39 -4.42
N ASP A 100 22.62 -0.38 -5.28
CA ASP A 100 23.93 0.19 -5.62
C ASP A 100 24.62 0.72 -4.35
N HIS A 101 23.87 1.37 -3.46
CA HIS A 101 24.39 1.80 -2.16
C HIS A 101 24.83 0.63 -1.27
N ILE A 102 24.13 -0.51 -1.25
CA ILE A 102 24.55 -1.71 -0.50
C ILE A 102 25.75 -2.39 -1.13
N ALA A 103 25.86 -2.39 -2.46
CA ALA A 103 27.01 -2.97 -3.14
C ALA A 103 28.35 -2.32 -2.72
N ILE A 104 28.34 -1.02 -2.36
CA ILE A 104 29.52 -0.32 -1.82
C ILE A 104 29.97 -0.95 -0.49
N LEU A 105 29.02 -1.28 0.40
CA LEU A 105 29.31 -1.95 1.67
C LEU A 105 29.89 -3.35 1.46
N GLU A 106 29.35 -4.11 0.50
CA GLU A 106 29.82 -5.46 0.18
C GLU A 106 31.22 -5.47 -0.45
N ALA A 107 31.56 -4.44 -1.23
CA ALA A 107 32.88 -4.28 -1.83
C ALA A 107 33.94 -3.80 -0.81
N ALA A 108 33.53 -3.14 0.26
CA ALA A 108 34.44 -2.57 1.24
C ALA A 108 35.12 -3.65 2.10
N THR A 109 36.44 -3.57 2.23
CA THR A 109 37.23 -4.56 3.00
C THR A 109 37.65 -4.03 4.37
N THR A 110 38.02 -2.74 4.43
CA THR A 110 38.50 -2.08 5.65
C THR A 110 37.77 -0.78 5.89
N THR A 111 37.64 -0.39 7.16
CA THR A 111 36.90 0.82 7.57
C THR A 111 37.56 2.12 7.13
N ASP A 112 38.83 2.06 6.74
CA ASP A 112 39.64 3.23 6.42
C ASP A 112 39.56 3.59 4.92
N GLN A 113 38.82 2.80 4.12
CA GLN A 113 38.60 3.06 2.70
C GLN A 113 37.74 4.32 2.50
N PRO A 114 38.12 5.25 1.60
CA PRO A 114 37.36 6.48 1.35
C PRO A 114 35.88 6.22 1.00
N ASP A 115 35.62 5.22 0.17
CA ASP A 115 34.26 4.84 -0.24
C ASP A 115 33.42 4.35 0.94
N TYR A 116 34.02 3.58 1.85
CA TYR A 116 33.34 3.12 3.07
C TYR A 116 33.03 4.28 4.03
N ILE A 117 33.93 5.27 4.12
CA ILE A 117 33.71 6.48 4.94
C ILE A 117 32.56 7.31 4.35
N GLN A 118 32.54 7.55 3.04
CA GLN A 118 31.45 8.27 2.37
C GLN A 118 30.12 7.54 2.48
N TRP A 119 30.15 6.21 2.33
CA TRP A 119 28.99 5.35 2.52
C TRP A 119 28.44 5.46 3.95
N THR A 120 29.32 5.46 4.96
CA THR A 120 28.93 5.60 6.38
C THR A 120 28.30 6.97 6.66
N ASN A 121 28.82 8.04 6.05
CA ASN A 121 28.24 9.38 6.15
C ASN A 121 26.83 9.41 5.55
N THR A 122 26.69 8.87 4.33
CA THR A 122 25.39 8.76 3.63
C THR A 122 24.38 7.96 4.45
N ARG A 123 24.80 6.84 5.03
CA ARG A 123 23.99 6.02 5.93
C ARG A 123 23.52 6.80 7.17
N THR A 124 24.42 7.56 7.77
CA THR A 124 24.10 8.39 8.94
C THR A 124 23.05 9.45 8.59
N ASP A 125 23.22 10.15 7.46
CA ASP A 125 22.24 11.14 7.01
C ASP A 125 20.88 10.47 6.71
N ARG A 126 20.86 9.29 6.07
CA ARG A 126 19.63 8.50 5.84
C ARG A 126 18.91 8.14 7.15
N TRP A 127 19.67 7.76 8.17
CA TRP A 127 19.10 7.45 9.49
C TRP A 127 18.51 8.66 10.19
N LEU A 128 19.15 9.84 10.05
CA LEU A 128 18.60 11.09 10.57
C LEU A 128 17.28 11.43 9.87
N VAL A 129 17.20 11.22 8.55
CA VAL A 129 15.95 11.40 7.79
C VAL A 129 14.87 10.42 8.26
N ASP A 130 15.16 9.12 8.38
CA ASP A 130 14.19 8.12 8.87
C ASP A 130 13.72 8.44 10.30
N TRP A 131 14.64 8.82 11.19
CA TRP A 131 14.29 9.26 12.54
C TRP A 131 13.37 10.50 12.51
N ALA A 132 13.68 11.50 11.70
CA ALA A 132 12.86 12.70 11.57
C ALA A 132 11.45 12.38 11.05
N LEU A 133 11.34 11.52 10.03
CA LEU A 133 10.06 11.05 9.50
C LEU A 133 9.20 10.33 10.54
N ARG A 134 9.81 9.45 11.36
CA ARG A 134 9.13 8.72 12.44
C ARG A 134 8.69 9.60 13.61
N ASN A 135 9.32 10.76 13.79
CA ASN A 135 9.04 11.69 14.89
C ASN A 135 8.24 12.92 14.41
N SER A 136 7.54 12.80 13.28
CA SER A 136 6.70 13.87 12.71
C SER A 136 7.47 15.18 12.40
N ARG A 137 8.78 15.10 12.16
CA ARG A 137 9.63 16.23 11.75
C ARG A 137 9.82 16.23 10.23
N GLU A 138 8.71 16.36 9.51
CA GLU A 138 8.67 16.24 8.04
C GLU A 138 9.56 17.27 7.34
N GLU A 139 9.45 18.54 7.72
CA GLU A 139 10.24 19.61 7.09
C GLU A 139 11.74 19.34 7.22
N THR A 140 12.21 18.96 8.42
CA THR A 140 13.61 18.59 8.64
C THR A 140 14.02 17.39 7.78
N ALA A 141 13.18 16.37 7.70
CA ALA A 141 13.45 15.17 6.90
C ALA A 141 13.55 15.49 5.40
N LEU A 142 12.62 16.29 4.87
CA LEU A 142 12.57 16.67 3.46
C LEU A 142 13.75 17.57 3.09
N THR A 143 14.03 18.59 3.90
CA THR A 143 15.17 19.49 3.68
C THR A 143 16.48 18.73 3.69
N LEU A 144 16.72 17.87 4.70
CA LEU A 144 17.95 17.08 4.77
C LEU A 144 18.07 16.10 3.60
N ALA A 145 16.97 15.44 3.21
CA ALA A 145 16.98 14.52 2.07
C ALA A 145 17.34 15.25 0.77
N GLN A 146 16.78 16.44 0.55
CA GLN A 146 17.05 17.24 -0.64
C GLN A 146 18.48 17.81 -0.67
N GLU A 147 18.95 18.38 0.44
CA GLU A 147 20.30 18.94 0.54
C GLU A 147 21.39 17.89 0.35
N LYS A 148 21.13 16.64 0.75
CA LYS A 148 22.06 15.51 0.66
C LYS A 148 21.84 14.60 -0.54
N GLY A 149 20.80 14.84 -1.36
CA GLY A 149 20.46 14.01 -2.51
C GLY A 149 20.06 12.58 -2.14
N LEU A 150 19.32 12.40 -1.04
CA LEU A 150 18.96 11.11 -0.46
C LEU A 150 17.54 10.66 -0.80
N GLU A 151 16.78 11.41 -1.61
CA GLU A 151 15.35 11.19 -1.84
C GLU A 151 15.04 9.76 -2.33
N ALA A 152 15.92 9.19 -3.16
CA ALA A 152 15.78 7.83 -3.64
C ALA A 152 16.11 6.75 -2.60
N LEU A 153 16.83 7.12 -1.52
CA LEU A 153 17.35 6.24 -0.48
C LEU A 153 16.53 6.25 0.81
N VAL A 154 15.48 7.08 0.88
CA VAL A 154 14.59 7.25 2.05
C VAL A 154 13.12 7.11 1.65
N ASP A 155 12.24 6.84 2.63
CA ASP A 155 10.83 6.48 2.39
C ASP A 155 9.86 7.65 2.63
N THR A 156 10.17 8.84 2.11
CA THR A 156 9.39 10.08 2.36
C THR A 156 7.90 9.94 2.00
N GLU A 157 7.59 9.34 0.85
CA GLU A 157 6.20 9.13 0.38
C GLU A 157 5.41 8.20 1.31
N LEU A 158 6.02 7.12 1.79
CA LEU A 158 5.37 6.19 2.72
C LEU A 158 5.01 6.91 4.02
N PHE A 159 5.93 7.71 4.56
CA PHE A 159 5.66 8.45 5.79
C PHE A 159 4.65 9.58 5.58
N ALA A 160 4.56 10.16 4.39
CA ALA A 160 3.49 11.11 4.05
C ALA A 160 2.10 10.42 4.07
N GLU A 161 2.00 9.18 3.56
CA GLU A 161 0.77 8.39 3.68
C GLU A 161 0.43 8.08 5.14
N ILE A 162 1.42 7.66 5.95
CA ILE A 162 1.24 7.40 7.39
C ILE A 162 0.71 8.64 8.09
N ARG A 163 1.35 9.81 7.90
CA ARG A 163 0.90 11.08 8.49
C ARG A 163 -0.52 11.44 8.09
N ARG A 164 -0.87 11.30 6.81
CA ARG A 164 -2.23 11.53 6.33
C ARG A 164 -3.26 10.66 7.07
N VAL A 165 -2.93 9.40 7.35
CA VAL A 165 -3.79 8.53 8.15
C VAL A 165 -3.84 9.01 9.61
N GLU A 166 -2.70 9.31 10.21
CA GLU A 166 -2.61 9.78 11.61
C GLU A 166 -3.41 11.08 11.83
N ASP A 167 -3.25 12.08 10.96
CA ASP A 167 -3.95 13.36 11.02
C ASP A 167 -5.47 13.16 10.90
N ALA A 168 -5.91 12.30 9.97
CA ALA A 168 -7.32 11.96 9.85
C ALA A 168 -7.86 11.28 11.13
N LEU A 169 -7.08 10.40 11.75
CA LEU A 169 -7.48 9.74 13.00
C LEU A 169 -7.51 10.71 14.19
N ARG A 170 -6.59 11.69 14.26
CA ARG A 170 -6.62 12.78 15.25
C ARG A 170 -7.91 13.60 15.14
N ASP A 171 -8.37 13.81 13.91
CA ASP A 171 -9.65 14.44 13.57
C ASP A 171 -10.88 13.51 13.75
N GLN A 172 -10.72 12.31 14.33
CA GLN A 172 -11.77 11.29 14.49
C GLN A 172 -12.38 10.81 13.14
N LYS A 173 -11.66 11.00 12.02
CA LYS A 173 -12.07 10.57 10.68
C LYS A 173 -11.42 9.25 10.31
N CYS A 174 -12.17 8.15 10.40
CA CYS A 174 -11.66 6.82 10.09
C CYS A 174 -11.64 6.47 8.59
N ALA A 175 -12.27 7.26 7.73
CA ALA A 175 -12.46 6.92 6.31
C ALA A 175 -11.14 6.62 5.57
N VAL A 176 -10.09 7.41 5.81
CA VAL A 176 -8.78 7.22 5.17
C VAL A 176 -8.13 5.92 5.64
N ALA A 177 -8.15 5.66 6.96
CA ALA A 177 -7.60 4.44 7.54
C ALA A 177 -8.36 3.19 7.08
N LEU A 178 -9.69 3.27 6.97
CA LEU A 178 -10.53 2.17 6.49
C LEU A 178 -10.30 1.86 5.00
N ALA A 179 -10.07 2.89 4.18
CA ALA A 179 -9.66 2.69 2.79
C ALA A 179 -8.32 1.93 2.73
N TRP A 180 -7.35 2.33 3.55
CA TRP A 180 -6.08 1.62 3.67
C TRP A 180 -6.25 0.16 4.13
N CYS A 181 -7.14 -0.11 5.10
CA CYS A 181 -7.47 -1.48 5.51
C CYS A 181 -8.04 -2.31 4.35
N SER A 182 -8.93 -1.71 3.54
CA SER A 182 -9.50 -2.39 2.37
C SER A 182 -8.44 -2.77 1.33
N GLU A 183 -7.48 -1.88 1.07
CA GLU A 183 -6.36 -2.17 0.17
C GLU A 183 -5.45 -3.28 0.69
N ASN A 184 -5.29 -3.37 2.01
CA ASN A 184 -4.36 -4.28 2.67
C ASN A 184 -5.03 -5.49 3.34
N LYS A 185 -6.31 -5.74 3.03
CA LYS A 185 -7.17 -6.73 3.71
C LYS A 185 -6.56 -8.13 3.81
N ALA A 186 -5.93 -8.62 2.75
CA ALA A 186 -5.31 -9.95 2.74
C ALA A 186 -4.12 -10.04 3.70
N ALA A 187 -3.29 -8.99 3.78
CA ALA A 187 -2.16 -8.93 4.70
C ALA A 187 -2.63 -8.80 6.15
N LEU A 188 -3.60 -7.92 6.42
CA LEU A 188 -4.19 -7.75 7.75
C LEU A 188 -4.82 -9.04 8.27
N LYS A 189 -5.56 -9.76 7.42
CA LYS A 189 -6.15 -11.07 7.78
C LYS A 189 -5.07 -12.10 8.13
N LYS A 190 -3.97 -12.16 7.37
CA LYS A 190 -2.84 -13.07 7.65
C LYS A 190 -2.16 -12.75 8.98
N MET A 191 -2.05 -11.46 9.32
CA MET A 191 -1.48 -10.97 10.58
C MET A 191 -2.46 -11.06 11.76
N LYS A 192 -3.72 -11.43 11.53
CA LYS A 192 -4.81 -11.39 12.53
C LYS A 192 -4.92 -10.02 13.20
N ASN A 193 -4.75 -8.96 12.42
CA ASN A 193 -4.76 -7.59 12.91
C ASN A 193 -6.22 -7.07 13.06
N SER A 194 -6.53 -6.43 14.20
CA SER A 194 -7.87 -5.94 14.57
C SER A 194 -8.15 -4.49 14.13
N LEU A 195 -7.24 -3.82 13.42
CA LEU A 195 -7.36 -2.40 13.08
C LEU A 195 -8.67 -2.04 12.38
N GLU A 196 -9.12 -2.85 11.41
CA GLU A 196 -10.40 -2.59 10.74
C GLU A 196 -11.57 -2.61 11.74
N PHE A 197 -11.56 -3.56 12.68
CA PHE A 197 -12.58 -3.63 13.73
C PHE A 197 -12.54 -2.39 14.64
N GLU A 198 -11.35 -1.98 15.09
CA GLU A 198 -11.18 -0.81 15.96
C GLU A 198 -11.65 0.48 15.29
N LEU A 199 -11.33 0.67 14.00
CA LEU A 199 -11.79 1.81 13.22
C LEU A 199 -13.32 1.81 13.05
N ARG A 200 -13.92 0.65 12.77
CA ARG A 200 -15.39 0.53 12.67
C ARG A 200 -16.06 0.78 14.02
N LEU A 201 -15.44 0.36 15.12
CA LEU A 201 -15.93 0.64 16.46
C LEU A 201 -15.86 2.13 16.77
N GLN A 202 -14.80 2.82 16.37
CA GLN A 202 -14.71 4.28 16.50
C GLN A 202 -15.82 4.99 15.72
N GLU A 203 -15.99 4.71 14.42
CA GLU A 203 -17.09 5.29 13.62
C GLU A 203 -18.46 5.06 14.28
N TYR A 204 -18.68 3.86 14.84
CA TYR A 204 -19.90 3.53 15.56
C TYR A 204 -20.09 4.36 16.84
N ILE A 205 -19.03 4.57 17.63
CA ILE A 205 -19.06 5.42 18.83
C ILE A 205 -19.41 6.86 18.45
N GLU A 206 -18.83 7.40 17.38
CA GLU A 206 -19.14 8.75 16.90
C GLU A 206 -20.63 8.91 16.51
N ILE A 207 -21.22 7.89 15.86
CA ILE A 207 -22.66 7.90 15.50
C ILE A 207 -23.54 7.91 16.76
N ILE A 208 -23.17 7.14 17.79
CA ILE A 208 -23.91 7.11 19.06
C ILE A 208 -23.81 8.45 19.79
N GLN A 209 -22.63 9.06 19.84
CA GLN A 209 -22.41 10.36 20.49
C GLN A 209 -23.24 11.48 19.84
N GLN A 210 -23.54 11.36 18.54
CA GLN A 210 -24.44 12.27 17.84
C GLN A 210 -25.95 12.01 18.12
N GLY A 211 -26.29 11.02 18.97
CA GLY A 211 -27.68 10.66 19.27
C GLY A 211 -28.41 9.93 18.14
N LYS A 212 -27.70 9.49 17.10
CA LYS A 212 -28.29 8.87 15.89
C LYS A 212 -28.50 7.36 16.08
N THR A 213 -29.31 6.96 17.07
CA THR A 213 -29.47 5.56 17.49
C THR A 213 -29.94 4.62 16.37
N ALA A 214 -30.82 5.08 15.48
CA ALA A 214 -31.29 4.27 14.35
C ALA A 214 -30.15 3.96 13.35
N GLU A 215 -29.33 4.97 13.03
CA GLU A 215 -28.15 4.81 12.16
C GLU A 215 -27.11 3.91 12.82
N ALA A 216 -26.86 4.11 14.12
CA ALA A 216 -25.95 3.27 14.90
C ALA A 216 -26.38 1.79 14.86
N MET A 217 -27.67 1.50 15.02
CA MET A 217 -28.18 0.12 14.96
C MET A 217 -27.94 -0.54 13.59
N VAL A 218 -28.16 0.20 12.50
CA VAL A 218 -27.86 -0.28 11.14
C VAL A 218 -26.36 -0.52 10.97
N TYR A 219 -25.53 0.40 11.47
CA TYR A 219 -24.09 0.31 11.40
C TYR A 219 -23.53 -0.90 12.16
N LEU A 220 -23.96 -1.09 13.42
CA LEU A 220 -23.59 -2.23 14.28
C LEU A 220 -23.86 -3.55 13.55
N LYS A 221 -25.06 -3.72 13.00
CA LYS A 221 -25.48 -4.92 12.28
C LYS A 221 -24.63 -5.19 11.05
N LYS A 222 -24.28 -4.13 10.33
CA LYS A 222 -23.53 -4.24 9.06
C LYS A 222 -22.05 -4.53 9.27
N TYR A 223 -21.40 -3.86 10.23
CA TYR A 223 -19.94 -3.85 10.30
C TYR A 223 -19.35 -4.50 11.56
N LEU A 224 -20.06 -4.52 12.69
CA LEU A 224 -19.49 -5.00 13.96
C LEU A 224 -19.91 -6.45 14.26
N ILE A 225 -21.14 -6.85 13.94
CA ILE A 225 -21.62 -8.23 14.19
C ILE A 225 -20.75 -9.27 13.46
N THR A 226 -20.20 -8.93 12.29
CA THR A 226 -19.30 -9.83 11.54
C THR A 226 -18.02 -10.19 12.31
N TRP A 227 -17.70 -9.44 13.37
CA TRP A 227 -16.54 -9.66 14.23
C TRP A 227 -16.89 -10.33 15.56
N TYR A 228 -18.15 -10.71 15.80
CA TYR A 228 -18.57 -11.28 17.09
C TYR A 228 -17.78 -12.54 17.48
N GLU A 229 -17.44 -13.41 16.53
CA GLU A 229 -16.64 -14.61 16.80
C GLU A 229 -15.24 -14.29 17.32
N SER A 230 -14.63 -13.20 16.84
CA SER A 230 -13.27 -12.79 17.22
C SER A 230 -13.24 -11.79 18.38
N HIS A 231 -14.27 -10.95 18.52
CA HIS A 231 -14.34 -9.85 19.49
C HIS A 231 -15.70 -9.82 20.22
N PRO A 232 -16.12 -10.91 20.90
CA PRO A 232 -17.46 -11.01 21.47
C PRO A 232 -17.70 -10.02 22.60
N ARG A 233 -16.67 -9.69 23.40
CA ARG A 233 -16.79 -8.73 24.51
C ARG A 233 -17.04 -7.32 23.99
N GLN A 234 -16.22 -6.86 23.05
CA GLN A 234 -16.34 -5.53 22.45
C GLN A 234 -17.65 -5.38 21.67
N CYS A 235 -18.12 -6.42 20.97
CA CYS A 235 -19.41 -6.38 20.29
C CYS A 235 -20.59 -6.24 21.28
N LYS A 236 -20.54 -6.92 22.42
CA LYS A 236 -21.56 -6.77 23.48
C LYS A 236 -21.52 -5.37 24.11
N GLN A 237 -20.33 -4.84 24.37
CA GLN A 237 -20.15 -3.47 24.86
C GLN A 237 -20.71 -2.45 23.86
N ALA A 238 -20.38 -2.60 22.57
CA ALA A 238 -20.91 -1.76 21.51
C ALA A 238 -22.45 -1.79 21.47
N ALA A 239 -23.07 -2.97 21.58
CA ALA A 239 -24.53 -3.08 21.65
C ALA A 239 -25.12 -2.40 22.89
N ALA A 240 -24.45 -2.49 24.05
CA ALA A 240 -24.89 -1.85 25.29
C ALA A 240 -24.89 -0.31 25.18
N LEU A 241 -24.00 0.28 24.38
CA LEU A 241 -23.96 1.74 24.17
C LEU A 241 -25.23 2.29 23.51
N LEU A 242 -26.05 1.47 22.85
CA LEU A 242 -27.36 1.92 22.31
C LEU A 242 -28.38 2.20 23.41
N VAL A 243 -28.24 1.54 24.55
CA VAL A 243 -29.17 1.66 25.70
C VAL A 243 -28.60 2.60 26.75
N CYS A 244 -27.30 2.51 26.99
CA CYS A 244 -26.56 3.35 27.92
C CYS A 244 -25.48 4.13 27.17
N PRO A 245 -25.84 5.18 26.40
CA PRO A 245 -24.84 6.04 25.79
C PRO A 245 -24.01 6.70 26.89
N PRO A 246 -22.71 6.94 26.68
CA PRO A 246 -21.90 7.65 27.65
C PRO A 246 -22.58 9.01 27.91
N SER A 247 -22.88 9.31 29.17
CA SER A 247 -23.45 10.62 29.51
C SER A 247 -22.50 11.66 28.95
N MET A 248 -22.97 12.55 28.08
CA MET A 248 -22.22 13.75 27.74
C MET A 248 -22.11 14.56 29.02
N ALA A 249 -21.04 14.33 29.79
CA ALA A 249 -20.60 15.28 30.80
C ALA A 249 -20.17 16.52 30.02
N LEU A 250 -21.06 17.52 30.04
CA LEU A 250 -20.79 18.90 29.67
C LEU A 250 -19.63 19.46 30.49
#